data_AF-A0A285DQ04-F1
#
_entry.id   AF-A0A285DQ04-F1
#
_cell.length_a   1.000
_cell.length_b   1.000
_cell.length_c   1.000
_cell.angle_alpha   90.00
_cell.angle_beta   90.00
_cell.angle_gamma   90.00
#
_symmetry.space_group_name_H-M   'P 1'
#
loop_
_entity.id
_entity.type
_entity.pdbx_description
1 polymer ?
#
loop_
_entity_poly.entity_id
_entity_poly.type
_entity_poly.pdbx_seq_one_letter_code
_entity_poly.pdbx_strand_id
1 'polypeptide(L)'
;MPYTYQTPEAWEALGNHPLGVWVADQRHYYAAGTLDAKRVTELQNLGMVWSVHASAWEAGLAVVRDYAAVHGHLLPPASTVWGGDGFALGGFLKNARQAAKKARENAVRRANGETGISYAGELPESRMEALNEIDPGWAPEGWEIGWQRCYRLLLAHVQAGGELPAGPGDVVVQGEDLAVWIAGQVAVWERLVPAQQYLLETLGVHPENEGVPRVPARRSQDELWERNMTAARQYHAREGHLRVPRQHREDVDGELVGLGSFISNTRRRADKLSPQRRDALTALGMRW
;
A
#
# COMPACT_ATOMS: atom_id res chain seq x y z
N MET A 1 24.46 -24.54 0.18
CA MET A 1 25.92 -24.76 0.24
C MET A 1 26.63 -23.53 -0.31
N PRO A 2 27.59 -22.94 0.42
CA PRO A 2 28.39 -21.81 -0.08
C PRO A 2 29.23 -22.18 -1.30
N TYR A 3 29.47 -21.23 -2.21
CA TYR A 3 30.31 -21.44 -3.40
C TYR A 3 31.74 -21.86 -3.04
N THR A 4 32.25 -21.36 -1.90
CA THR A 4 33.60 -21.63 -1.40
C THR A 4 33.71 -22.93 -0.58
N TYR A 5 32.64 -23.70 -0.45
CA TYR A 5 32.65 -24.91 0.38
C TYR A 5 33.56 -25.99 -0.24
N GLN A 6 34.50 -26.47 0.57
CA GLN A 6 35.34 -27.63 0.29
C GLN A 6 34.98 -28.77 1.26
N THR A 7 35.01 -30.00 0.79
CA THR A 7 34.81 -31.19 1.64
C THR A 7 35.97 -31.37 2.62
N PRO A 8 35.71 -31.94 3.82
CA PRO A 8 36.75 -32.18 4.81
C PRO A 8 37.92 -33.02 4.28
N GLU A 9 39.14 -32.66 4.67
CA GLU A 9 40.37 -33.37 4.26
C GLU A 9 40.33 -34.87 4.60
N ALA A 10 39.66 -35.24 5.69
CA ALA A 10 39.52 -36.63 6.14
C ALA A 10 38.68 -37.52 5.20
N TRP A 11 38.05 -36.96 4.15
CA TRP A 11 37.18 -37.71 3.22
C TRP A 11 37.96 -38.40 2.08
N GLU A 12 39.14 -38.96 2.38
CA GLU A 12 39.99 -39.72 1.45
C GLU A 12 40.05 -39.12 0.02
N ALA A 13 39.57 -39.85 -0.99
CA ALA A 13 39.56 -39.43 -2.40
C ALA A 13 38.73 -38.17 -2.69
N LEU A 14 37.89 -37.76 -1.74
CA LEU A 14 37.08 -36.54 -1.80
C LEU A 14 37.60 -35.46 -0.86
N GLY A 15 38.78 -35.60 -0.23
CA GLY A 15 39.37 -34.55 0.60
C GLY A 15 39.64 -33.27 -0.20
N ASN A 16 39.26 -32.10 0.35
CA ASN A 16 39.43 -30.78 -0.27
C ASN A 16 38.75 -30.61 -1.66
N HIS A 17 37.79 -31.48 -2.01
CA HIS A 17 37.03 -31.34 -3.25
C HIS A 17 36.21 -30.03 -3.21
N PRO A 18 36.25 -29.19 -4.26
CA PRO A 18 35.54 -27.92 -4.32
C PRO A 18 34.04 -28.13 -4.59
N LEU A 19 33.35 -28.78 -3.66
CA LEU A 19 31.96 -29.19 -3.82
C LEU A 19 31.03 -27.99 -4.06
N GLY A 20 31.32 -26.83 -3.46
CA GLY A 20 30.57 -25.61 -3.70
C GLY A 20 30.62 -25.13 -5.16
N VAL A 21 31.79 -25.24 -5.80
CA VAL A 21 31.99 -24.93 -7.22
C VAL A 21 31.33 -26.00 -8.08
N TRP A 22 31.54 -27.28 -7.77
CA TRP A 22 30.96 -28.38 -8.51
C TRP A 22 29.41 -28.31 -8.53
N VAL A 23 28.79 -28.01 -7.39
CA VAL A 23 27.34 -27.78 -7.29
C VAL A 23 26.90 -26.58 -8.14
N ALA A 24 27.69 -25.51 -8.19
CA ALA A 24 27.38 -24.35 -9.05
C ALA A 24 27.43 -24.73 -10.54
N ASP A 25 28.39 -25.55 -10.96
CA ASP A 25 28.50 -26.04 -12.33
C ASP A 25 27.33 -26.96 -12.70
N GLN A 26 26.90 -27.85 -11.79
CA GLN A 26 25.70 -28.68 -12.03
C GLN A 26 24.45 -27.81 -12.25
N ARG A 27 24.29 -26.72 -11.48
CA ARG A 27 23.19 -25.77 -11.67
C ARG A 27 23.28 -25.05 -13.01
N HIS A 28 24.49 -24.69 -13.43
CA HIS A 28 24.74 -24.05 -14.72
C HIS A 28 24.36 -24.98 -15.88
N TYR A 29 24.82 -26.23 -15.88
CA TYR A 29 24.47 -27.21 -16.91
C TYR A 29 22.98 -27.56 -16.92
N TYR A 30 22.35 -27.64 -15.74
CA TYR A 30 20.90 -27.83 -15.64
C TYR A 30 20.12 -26.66 -16.26
N ALA A 31 20.50 -25.43 -15.93
CA ALA A 31 19.89 -24.22 -16.51
C ALA A 31 20.11 -24.11 -18.02
N ALA A 32 21.23 -24.59 -18.53
CA ALA A 32 21.54 -24.67 -19.95
C ALA A 32 20.84 -25.84 -20.67
N GLY A 33 20.15 -26.73 -19.95
CA GLY A 33 19.52 -27.93 -20.51
C GLY A 33 20.51 -28.99 -21.02
N THR A 34 21.79 -28.89 -20.64
CA THR A 34 22.87 -29.78 -21.10
C THR A 34 23.25 -30.86 -20.08
N LEU A 35 22.66 -30.80 -18.88
CA LEU A 35 22.89 -31.81 -17.85
C LEU A 35 22.13 -33.10 -18.17
N ASP A 36 22.83 -34.22 -18.08
CA ASP A 36 22.28 -35.56 -18.33
C ASP A 36 21.06 -35.87 -17.43
N ALA A 37 20.01 -36.44 -18.01
CA ALA A 37 18.75 -36.68 -17.32
C ALA A 37 18.88 -37.63 -16.12
N LYS A 38 19.74 -38.65 -16.20
CA LYS A 38 19.98 -39.57 -15.08
C LYS A 38 20.67 -38.82 -13.93
N ARG A 39 21.64 -37.95 -14.25
CA ARG A 39 22.31 -37.09 -13.26
C ARG A 39 21.33 -36.13 -12.58
N VAL A 40 20.38 -35.57 -13.34
CA VAL A 40 19.31 -34.72 -12.78
C VAL A 40 18.50 -35.50 -11.74
N THR A 41 18.04 -36.70 -12.08
CA THR A 41 17.26 -37.55 -11.16
C THR A 41 18.05 -37.94 -9.91
N GLU A 42 19.31 -38.35 -10.05
CA GLU A 42 20.18 -38.70 -8.92
C GLU A 42 20.36 -37.52 -7.96
N LEU A 43 20.63 -36.32 -8.49
CA LEU A 43 20.81 -35.12 -7.69
C LEU A 43 19.50 -34.65 -7.06
N GLN A 44 18.37 -34.76 -7.77
CA GLN A 44 17.04 -34.48 -7.20
C GLN A 44 16.74 -35.38 -6.01
N ASN A 45 17.02 -36.68 -6.11
CA ASN A 45 16.81 -37.63 -5.00
C ASN A 45 17.69 -37.32 -3.78
N LEU A 46 18.86 -36.70 -3.99
CA LEU A 46 19.74 -36.20 -2.93
C LEU A 46 19.34 -34.82 -2.39
N GLY A 47 18.21 -34.26 -2.85
CA GLY A 47 17.69 -32.96 -2.40
C GLY A 47 18.36 -31.75 -3.05
N MET A 48 18.95 -31.91 -4.25
CA MET A 48 19.59 -30.82 -4.97
C MET A 48 18.61 -29.69 -5.30
N VAL A 49 18.88 -28.50 -4.76
CA VAL A 49 18.19 -27.26 -5.14
C VAL A 49 18.86 -26.67 -6.38
N TRP A 50 18.21 -26.76 -7.54
CA TRP A 50 18.73 -26.30 -8.83
C TRP A 50 18.77 -24.76 -8.97
N SER A 51 17.78 -24.09 -8.39
CA SER A 51 17.74 -22.63 -8.35
C SER A 51 17.20 -22.20 -6.99
N VAL A 52 18.05 -21.51 -6.23
CA VAL A 52 17.66 -20.94 -4.93
C VAL A 52 16.50 -19.95 -5.12
N HIS A 53 16.46 -19.23 -6.24
CA HIS A 53 15.36 -18.34 -6.59
C HIS A 53 14.07 -19.06 -7.00
N ALA A 54 14.16 -20.25 -7.59
CA ALA A 54 12.98 -21.08 -7.86
C ALA A 54 12.44 -21.70 -6.56
N SER A 55 13.32 -22.23 -5.72
CA SER A 55 12.95 -22.75 -4.40
C SER A 55 12.37 -21.66 -3.49
N ALA A 56 12.90 -20.43 -3.53
CA ALA A 56 12.36 -19.28 -2.81
C ALA A 56 11.03 -18.81 -3.38
N TRP A 57 10.80 -18.98 -4.69
CA TRP A 57 9.52 -18.68 -5.32
C TRP A 57 8.44 -19.66 -4.86
N GLU A 58 8.71 -20.97 -4.92
CA GLU A 58 7.73 -21.98 -4.47
C GLU A 58 7.40 -21.82 -2.98
N ALA A 59 8.41 -21.60 -2.13
CA ALA A 59 8.19 -21.28 -0.73
C ALA A 59 7.35 -20.01 -0.54
N GLY A 60 7.67 -18.94 -1.30
CA GLY A 60 6.89 -17.71 -1.30
C GLY A 60 5.44 -17.92 -1.77
N LEU A 61 5.23 -18.75 -2.79
CA LEU A 61 3.90 -19.06 -3.32
C LEU A 61 3.05 -19.83 -2.30
N ALA A 62 3.65 -20.72 -1.50
CA ALA A 62 2.95 -21.37 -0.40
C ALA A 62 2.48 -20.35 0.65
N VAL A 63 3.33 -19.40 1.03
CA VAL A 63 2.98 -18.29 1.97
C VAL A 63 1.89 -17.39 1.38
N VAL A 64 1.94 -17.12 0.07
CA VAL A 64 0.92 -16.36 -0.66
C VAL A 64 -0.43 -17.09 -0.61
N ARG A 65 -0.45 -18.41 -0.87
CA ARG A 65 -1.69 -19.23 -0.79
C ARG A 65 -2.27 -19.22 0.63
N ASP A 66 -1.42 -19.36 1.65
CA ASP A 66 -1.84 -19.32 3.05
C ASP A 66 -2.46 -17.96 3.42
N TYR A 67 -1.80 -16.86 3.05
CA TYR A 67 -2.34 -15.51 3.25
C TYR A 67 -3.70 -15.33 2.55
N ALA A 68 -3.80 -15.75 1.28
CA ALA A 68 -5.06 -15.66 0.52
C ALA A 68 -6.18 -16.50 1.13
N ALA A 69 -5.87 -17.68 1.69
CA ALA A 69 -6.85 -18.53 2.35
C ALA A 69 -7.46 -17.86 3.59
N VAL A 70 -6.67 -17.08 4.32
CA VAL A 70 -7.13 -16.36 5.52
C VAL A 70 -7.83 -15.04 5.17
N HIS A 71 -7.31 -14.29 4.21
CA HIS A 71 -7.76 -12.92 3.95
C HIS A 71 -8.64 -12.77 2.71
N GLY A 72 -8.70 -13.78 1.83
CA GLY A 72 -9.48 -13.75 0.60
C GLY A 72 -8.93 -12.80 -0.48
N HIS A 73 -7.72 -12.28 -0.33
CA HIS A 73 -7.07 -11.39 -1.31
C HIS A 73 -5.55 -11.43 -1.19
N LEU A 74 -4.83 -11.00 -2.22
CA LEU A 74 -3.37 -10.88 -2.26
C LEU A 74 -2.93 -9.42 -2.27
N LEU A 75 -3.48 -8.64 -1.34
CA LEU A 75 -3.24 -7.19 -1.21
C LEU A 75 -2.78 -6.80 0.20
N PRO A 76 -1.77 -7.46 0.79
CA PRO A 76 -1.23 -7.04 2.07
C PRO A 76 -0.53 -5.68 1.96
N PRO A 77 -0.44 -4.90 3.06
CA PRO A 77 0.48 -3.78 3.16
C PRO A 77 1.92 -4.18 2.83
N ALA A 78 2.72 -3.24 2.33
CA ALA A 78 4.10 -3.50 1.91
C ALA A 78 5.02 -4.00 3.06
N SER A 79 4.71 -3.65 4.31
CA SER A 79 5.43 -4.08 5.50
C SER A 79 5.00 -5.44 6.05
N THR A 80 4.03 -6.11 5.40
CA THR A 80 3.45 -7.35 5.93
C THR A 80 4.47 -8.47 5.92
N VAL A 81 4.58 -9.11 7.08
CA VAL A 81 5.30 -10.35 7.31
C VAL A 81 4.26 -11.43 7.60
N TRP A 82 4.38 -12.59 6.97
CA TRP A 82 3.41 -13.69 7.07
C TRP A 82 4.13 -15.04 7.04
N GLY A 83 3.53 -16.09 7.60
CA GLY A 83 4.15 -17.40 7.73
C GLY A 83 5.02 -17.54 9.00
N GLY A 84 5.17 -18.78 9.48
CA GLY A 84 5.84 -19.09 10.75
C GLY A 84 7.33 -18.77 10.80
N ASP A 85 7.96 -18.55 9.63
CA ASP A 85 9.37 -18.19 9.47
C ASP A 85 9.60 -16.67 9.27
N GLY A 86 8.54 -15.85 9.33
CA GLY A 86 8.66 -14.41 9.17
C GLY A 86 8.91 -13.98 7.72
N PHE A 87 8.29 -14.64 6.75
CA PHE A 87 8.43 -14.30 5.34
C PHE A 87 7.89 -12.89 5.02
N ALA A 88 8.70 -12.06 4.38
CA ALA A 88 8.37 -10.67 4.01
C ALA A 88 7.41 -10.59 2.80
N LEU A 89 6.17 -11.06 3.00
CA LEU A 89 5.14 -11.20 1.97
C LEU A 89 4.83 -9.89 1.23
N GLY A 90 4.76 -8.76 1.96
CA GLY A 90 4.49 -7.45 1.35
C GLY A 90 5.58 -7.04 0.34
N GLY A 91 6.84 -7.30 0.67
CA GLY A 91 7.98 -7.08 -0.21
C GLY A 91 7.98 -8.03 -1.41
N PHE A 92 7.68 -9.31 -1.18
CA PHE A 92 7.55 -10.31 -2.24
C PHE A 92 6.50 -9.92 -3.28
N LEU A 93 5.27 -9.61 -2.86
CA LEU A 93 4.19 -9.21 -3.76
C LEU A 93 4.46 -7.85 -4.43
N LYS A 94 5.09 -6.89 -3.73
CA LYS A 94 5.54 -5.64 -4.35
C LYS A 94 6.48 -5.91 -5.52
N ASN A 95 7.49 -6.76 -5.34
CA ASN A 95 8.45 -7.09 -6.39
C ASN A 95 7.79 -7.87 -7.53
N ALA A 96 6.90 -8.82 -7.22
CA ALA A 96 6.13 -9.56 -8.22
C ALA A 96 5.27 -8.61 -9.08
N ARG A 97 4.61 -7.61 -8.48
CA ARG A 97 3.80 -6.62 -9.21
C ARG A 97 4.66 -5.76 -10.14
N GLN A 98 5.86 -5.35 -9.71
CA GLN A 98 6.77 -4.59 -10.56
C GLN A 98 7.28 -5.42 -11.74
N ALA A 99 7.62 -6.69 -11.49
CA ALA A 99 8.02 -7.62 -12.54
C ALA A 99 6.88 -7.92 -13.53
N ALA A 100 5.63 -8.03 -13.03
CA ALA A 100 4.44 -8.20 -13.85
C ALA A 100 4.15 -6.97 -14.71
N LYS A 101 4.22 -5.77 -14.13
CA LYS A 101 4.09 -4.50 -14.87
C LYS A 101 5.11 -4.42 -16.00
N LYS A 102 6.39 -4.72 -15.71
CA LYS A 102 7.46 -4.74 -16.72
C LYS A 102 7.20 -5.75 -17.83
N ALA A 103 6.73 -6.95 -17.49
CA ALA A 103 6.40 -7.98 -18.47
C ALA A 103 5.34 -7.49 -19.46
N ARG A 104 4.28 -6.84 -18.98
CA ARG A 104 3.22 -6.28 -19.81
C ARG A 104 3.70 -5.12 -20.68
N GLU A 105 4.43 -4.17 -20.11
CA GLU A 105 5.02 -3.04 -20.85
C GLU A 105 5.94 -3.53 -21.97
N ASN A 106 6.80 -4.51 -21.69
CA ASN A 106 7.68 -5.09 -22.70
C ASN A 106 6.89 -5.92 -23.74
N ALA A 107 5.82 -6.60 -23.36
CA ALA A 107 4.93 -7.28 -24.31
C ALA A 107 4.29 -6.29 -25.30
N VAL A 108 3.80 -5.14 -24.83
CA VAL A 108 3.26 -4.07 -25.69
C VAL A 108 4.33 -3.55 -26.65
N ARG A 109 5.54 -3.27 -26.16
CA ARG A 109 6.65 -2.81 -27.00
C ARG A 109 7.05 -3.82 -28.08
N ARG A 110 7.12 -5.11 -27.73
CA ARG A 110 7.35 -6.19 -28.69
C ARG A 110 6.24 -6.27 -29.74
N ALA A 111 4.97 -6.14 -29.32
CA ALA A 111 3.83 -6.10 -30.23
C ALA A 111 3.89 -4.90 -31.20
N ASN A 112 4.50 -3.79 -30.78
CA ASN A 112 4.76 -2.62 -31.61
C ASN A 112 6.00 -2.75 -32.52
N GLY A 113 6.66 -3.91 -32.54
CA GLY A 113 7.78 -4.21 -33.45
C GLY A 113 9.17 -3.79 -32.93
N GLU A 114 9.29 -3.34 -31.68
CA GLU A 114 10.59 -3.07 -31.08
C GLU A 114 11.39 -4.38 -30.89
N THR A 115 12.64 -4.40 -31.35
CA THR A 115 13.55 -5.55 -31.23
C THR A 115 14.59 -5.35 -30.13
N GLY A 116 15.21 -6.44 -29.66
CA GLY A 116 16.25 -6.39 -28.63
C GLY A 116 15.76 -6.15 -27.19
N ILE A 117 14.46 -6.28 -26.92
CA ILE A 117 13.89 -6.09 -25.58
C ILE A 117 14.20 -7.29 -24.69
N SER A 118 15.06 -7.07 -23.69
CA SER A 118 15.43 -8.09 -22.70
C SER A 118 14.27 -8.48 -21.79
N TYR A 119 14.13 -9.79 -21.55
CA TYR A 119 13.20 -10.38 -20.57
C TYR A 119 13.68 -10.26 -19.12
N ALA A 120 14.88 -9.71 -18.88
CA ALA A 120 15.45 -9.61 -17.55
C ALA A 120 14.56 -8.78 -16.59
N GLY A 121 14.15 -9.39 -15.48
CA GLY A 121 13.28 -8.77 -14.48
C GLY A 121 11.80 -8.75 -14.84
N GLU A 122 11.39 -9.37 -15.95
CA GLU A 122 9.98 -9.69 -16.21
C GLU A 122 9.54 -10.83 -15.30
N LEU A 123 8.28 -10.81 -14.87
CA LEU A 123 7.68 -11.96 -14.22
C LEU A 123 7.39 -13.02 -15.29
N PRO A 124 7.93 -14.25 -15.17
CA PRO A 124 7.59 -15.34 -16.08
C PRO A 124 6.07 -15.58 -16.15
N GLU A 125 5.57 -15.95 -17.33
CA GLU A 125 4.14 -16.20 -17.57
C GLU A 125 3.55 -17.21 -16.59
N SER A 126 4.21 -18.37 -16.41
CA SER A 126 3.77 -19.39 -15.44
C SER A 126 3.66 -18.90 -13.99
N ARG A 127 4.50 -17.93 -13.60
CA ARG A 127 4.45 -17.30 -12.28
C ARG A 127 3.34 -16.27 -12.16
N MET A 128 3.02 -15.58 -13.26
CA MET A 128 1.87 -14.68 -13.34
C MET A 128 0.57 -15.48 -13.27
N GLU A 129 0.46 -16.58 -14.01
CA GLU A 129 -0.67 -17.51 -13.96
C GLU A 129 -0.89 -18.07 -12.55
N ALA A 130 0.18 -18.53 -11.88
CA ALA A 130 0.08 -19.05 -10.52
C ALA A 130 -0.45 -18.01 -9.50
N LEU A 131 -0.11 -16.72 -9.67
CA LEU A 131 -0.67 -15.66 -8.82
C LEU A 131 -2.10 -15.29 -9.21
N ASN A 132 -2.41 -15.27 -10.51
CA ASN A 132 -3.76 -15.01 -11.02
C ASN A 132 -4.75 -16.09 -10.59
N GLU A 133 -4.32 -17.36 -10.52
CA GLU A 133 -5.13 -18.47 -10.01
C GLU A 133 -5.55 -18.25 -8.55
N ILE A 134 -4.68 -17.64 -7.74
CA ILE A 134 -4.94 -17.38 -6.32
C ILE A 134 -5.84 -16.15 -6.14
N ASP A 135 -5.50 -15.04 -6.81
CA ASP A 135 -6.29 -13.82 -6.78
C ASP A 135 -6.05 -13.03 -8.07
N PRO A 136 -6.99 -13.03 -9.05
CA PRO A 136 -6.86 -12.25 -10.28
C PRO A 136 -6.68 -10.74 -10.03
N GLY A 137 -7.08 -10.23 -8.86
CA GLY A 137 -6.95 -8.84 -8.45
C GLY A 137 -5.63 -8.50 -7.76
N TRP A 138 -4.64 -9.41 -7.71
CA TRP A 138 -3.38 -9.21 -6.98
C TRP A 138 -2.51 -8.06 -7.53
N ALA A 139 -2.64 -7.75 -8.82
CA ALA A 139 -1.85 -6.73 -9.53
C ALA A 139 -2.74 -5.82 -10.40
N PRO A 140 -3.57 -4.95 -9.79
CA PRO A 140 -4.51 -4.09 -10.50
C PRO A 140 -3.81 -3.14 -11.48
N GLU A 141 -4.54 -2.81 -12.54
CA GLU A 141 -4.11 -1.89 -13.59
C GLU A 141 -5.02 -0.66 -13.59
N GLY A 142 -4.44 0.53 -13.58
CA GLY A 142 -5.20 1.78 -13.66
C GLY A 142 -5.65 2.37 -12.32
N TRP A 143 -5.39 1.72 -11.19
CA TRP A 143 -5.60 2.31 -9.87
C TRP A 143 -4.66 1.79 -8.78
N GLU A 144 -4.66 2.46 -7.64
CA GLU A 144 -3.80 2.20 -6.51
C GLU A 144 -4.13 0.88 -5.79
N ILE A 145 -3.08 0.18 -5.30
CA ILE A 145 -3.22 -1.07 -4.53
C ILE A 145 -4.08 -0.86 -3.28
N GLY A 146 -3.94 0.28 -2.61
CA GLY A 146 -4.74 0.62 -1.44
C GLY A 146 -6.23 0.72 -1.76
N TRP A 147 -6.58 1.27 -2.93
CA TRP A 147 -7.97 1.32 -3.37
C TRP A 147 -8.54 -0.09 -3.59
N GLN A 148 -7.83 -0.93 -4.35
CA GLN A 148 -8.23 -2.33 -4.59
C GLN A 148 -8.38 -3.09 -3.26
N ARG A 149 -7.47 -2.86 -2.32
CA ARG A 149 -7.50 -3.51 -1.00
C ARG A 149 -8.78 -3.13 -0.25
N CYS A 150 -9.06 -1.85 -0.05
CA CYS A 150 -10.25 -1.42 0.67
C CYS A 150 -11.55 -1.88 -0.02
N TYR A 151 -11.59 -1.86 -1.37
CA TYR A 151 -12.69 -2.46 -2.12
C TYR A 151 -12.88 -3.96 -1.80
N ARG A 152 -11.80 -4.75 -1.78
CA ARG A 152 -11.87 -6.19 -1.43
C ARG A 152 -12.31 -6.43 0.01
N LEU A 153 -11.90 -5.58 0.95
CA LEU A 153 -12.36 -5.64 2.34
C LEU A 153 -13.86 -5.35 2.45
N LEU A 154 -14.33 -4.31 1.76
CA LEU A 154 -15.76 -3.98 1.71
C LEU A 154 -16.59 -5.07 1.02
N LEU A 155 -16.12 -5.59 -0.11
CA LEU A 155 -16.74 -6.70 -0.82
C LEU A 155 -16.88 -7.92 0.09
N ALA A 156 -15.81 -8.31 0.80
CA ALA A 156 -15.84 -9.45 1.70
C ALA A 156 -16.82 -9.23 2.87
N HIS A 157 -16.88 -8.02 3.42
CA HIS A 157 -17.84 -7.65 4.46
C HIS A 157 -19.30 -7.78 3.97
N VAL A 158 -19.60 -7.22 2.79
CA VAL A 158 -20.95 -7.31 2.19
C VAL A 158 -21.31 -8.75 1.83
N GLN A 159 -20.37 -9.53 1.28
CA GLN A 159 -20.58 -10.95 0.98
C GLN A 159 -20.82 -11.81 2.23
N ALA A 160 -20.28 -11.41 3.38
CA ALA A 160 -20.56 -12.03 4.67
C ALA A 160 -21.92 -11.61 5.26
N GLY A 161 -22.72 -10.81 4.54
CA GLY A 161 -24.01 -10.30 4.97
C GLY A 161 -23.95 -9.01 5.79
N GLY A 162 -22.78 -8.36 5.84
CA GLY A 162 -22.61 -7.07 6.50
C GLY A 162 -23.23 -5.92 5.72
N GLU A 163 -23.84 -4.98 6.43
CA GLU A 163 -24.37 -3.74 5.84
C GLU A 163 -23.25 -2.70 5.65
N LEU A 164 -23.47 -1.71 4.77
CA LEU A 164 -22.54 -0.58 4.65
C LEU A 164 -22.42 0.15 6.00
N PRO A 165 -21.21 0.48 6.46
CA PRO A 165 -21.04 1.19 7.72
C PRO A 165 -21.68 2.58 7.62
N ALA A 166 -22.33 3.06 8.69
CA ALA A 166 -23.02 4.34 8.69
C ALA A 166 -22.11 5.50 9.12
N GLY A 167 -21.07 5.22 9.91
CA GLY A 167 -20.13 6.19 10.41
C GLY A 167 -18.73 5.64 10.70
N PRO A 168 -17.75 6.53 10.95
CA PRO A 168 -16.39 6.14 11.29
C PRO A 168 -16.33 5.20 12.49
N GLY A 169 -15.52 4.16 12.40
CA GLY A 169 -15.31 3.15 13.44
C GLY A 169 -16.29 1.97 13.42
N ASP A 170 -17.40 2.04 12.66
CA ASP A 170 -18.41 0.98 12.63
C ASP A 170 -17.85 -0.33 12.09
N VAL A 171 -17.06 -0.26 11.00
CA VAL A 171 -16.44 -1.42 10.36
C VAL A 171 -14.97 -1.09 10.09
N VAL A 172 -14.09 -1.64 10.93
CA VAL A 172 -12.64 -1.55 10.80
C VAL A 172 -12.06 -2.93 10.53
N VAL A 173 -11.50 -3.13 9.33
CA VAL A 173 -10.97 -4.43 8.91
C VAL A 173 -9.51 -4.26 8.51
N GLN A 174 -8.63 -5.05 9.13
CA GLN A 174 -7.17 -4.98 8.91
C GLN A 174 -6.58 -3.55 9.05
N GLY A 175 -7.14 -2.76 9.97
CA GLY A 175 -6.72 -1.37 10.25
C GLY A 175 -7.31 -0.32 9.30
N GLU A 176 -8.14 -0.71 8.33
CA GLU A 176 -8.83 0.20 7.42
C GLU A 176 -10.25 0.47 7.93
N ASP A 177 -10.59 1.75 8.12
CA ASP A 177 -11.95 2.19 8.42
C ASP A 177 -12.75 2.34 7.12
N LEU A 178 -13.70 1.43 6.91
CA LEU A 178 -14.44 1.35 5.65
C LEU A 178 -15.41 2.51 5.47
N ALA A 179 -15.96 3.08 6.54
CA ALA A 179 -16.86 4.24 6.44
C ALA A 179 -16.10 5.49 5.98
N VAL A 180 -14.92 5.70 6.57
CA VAL A 180 -14.02 6.80 6.18
C VAL A 180 -13.55 6.62 4.73
N TRP A 181 -13.21 5.39 4.33
CA TRP A 181 -12.80 5.10 2.97
C TRP A 181 -13.92 5.32 1.95
N ILE A 182 -15.14 4.82 2.22
CA ILE A 182 -16.34 5.03 1.39
C ILE A 182 -16.65 6.53 1.24
N ALA A 183 -16.66 7.27 2.34
CA ALA A 183 -16.87 8.70 2.34
C ALA A 183 -15.86 9.42 1.43
N GLY A 184 -14.60 9.00 1.47
CA GLY A 184 -13.55 9.49 0.57
C GLY A 184 -13.84 9.21 -0.90
N GLN A 185 -14.38 8.03 -1.24
CA GLN A 185 -14.74 7.68 -2.63
C GLN A 185 -15.91 8.53 -3.13
N VAL A 186 -16.96 8.67 -2.32
CA VAL A 186 -18.13 9.49 -2.65
C VAL A 186 -17.73 10.96 -2.87
N ALA A 187 -16.81 11.49 -2.05
CA ALA A 187 -16.34 12.87 -2.18
C ALA A 187 -15.57 13.16 -3.48
N VAL A 188 -15.03 12.13 -4.14
CA VAL A 188 -14.28 12.25 -5.41
C VAL A 188 -14.93 11.46 -6.55
N TRP A 189 -16.23 11.15 -6.44
CA TRP A 189 -16.94 10.22 -7.33
C TRP A 189 -16.69 10.51 -8.82
N GLU A 190 -16.85 11.76 -9.24
CA GLU A 190 -16.64 12.21 -10.63
C GLU A 190 -15.21 12.06 -11.16
N ARG A 191 -14.24 11.81 -10.27
CA ARG A 191 -12.82 11.61 -10.61
C ARG A 191 -12.42 10.14 -10.59
N LEU A 192 -13.28 9.25 -10.10
CA LEU A 192 -13.05 7.81 -10.15
C LEU A 192 -13.10 7.35 -11.61
N VAL A 193 -12.29 6.35 -11.96
CA VAL A 193 -12.40 5.75 -13.30
C VAL A 193 -13.72 4.97 -13.39
N PRO A 194 -14.34 4.83 -14.58
CA PRO A 194 -15.67 4.21 -14.70
C PRO A 194 -15.78 2.81 -14.08
N ALA A 195 -14.71 2.02 -14.17
CA ALA A 195 -14.66 0.70 -13.53
C ALA A 195 -14.70 0.77 -12.00
N GLN A 196 -14.12 1.79 -11.37
CA GLN A 196 -14.20 1.98 -9.92
C GLN A 196 -15.62 2.34 -9.48
N GLN A 197 -16.30 3.23 -10.23
CA GLN A 197 -17.71 3.57 -9.98
C GLN A 197 -18.59 2.33 -10.08
N TYR A 198 -18.47 1.57 -11.16
CA TYR A 198 -19.21 0.31 -11.35
C TYR A 198 -18.97 -0.69 -10.21
N LEU A 199 -17.71 -0.90 -9.80
CA LEU A 199 -17.39 -1.79 -8.68
C LEU A 199 -18.05 -1.32 -7.37
N LEU A 200 -18.01 -0.02 -7.07
CA LEU A 200 -18.66 0.54 -5.88
C LEU A 200 -20.19 0.42 -5.93
N GLU A 201 -20.79 0.66 -7.10
CA GLU A 201 -22.23 0.51 -7.31
C GLU A 201 -22.69 -0.93 -7.07
N THR A 202 -21.90 -1.94 -7.46
CA THR A 202 -22.24 -3.35 -7.16
C THR A 202 -22.31 -3.67 -5.67
N LEU A 203 -21.72 -2.81 -4.83
CA LEU A 203 -21.78 -2.89 -3.37
C LEU A 203 -22.80 -1.94 -2.74
N GLY A 204 -23.60 -1.25 -3.56
CA GLY A 204 -24.58 -0.25 -3.09
C GLY A 204 -23.96 1.09 -2.68
N VAL A 205 -22.69 1.33 -3.00
CA VAL A 205 -22.04 2.62 -2.77
C VAL A 205 -22.29 3.53 -3.97
N HIS A 206 -23.19 4.50 -3.81
CA HIS A 206 -23.49 5.53 -4.81
C HIS A 206 -23.73 6.87 -4.11
N PRO A 207 -23.29 8.02 -4.66
CA PRO A 207 -23.45 9.32 -4.00
C PRO A 207 -24.88 9.68 -3.64
N GLU A 208 -25.84 9.25 -4.46
CA GLU A 208 -27.27 9.54 -4.29
C GLU A 208 -27.94 8.67 -3.22
N ASN A 209 -27.33 7.55 -2.81
CA ASN A 209 -27.94 6.62 -1.87
C ASN A 209 -28.02 7.23 -0.46
N GLU A 210 -29.21 7.19 0.14
CA GLU A 210 -29.40 7.52 1.54
C GLU A 210 -28.66 6.50 2.43
N GLY A 211 -27.96 6.98 3.46
CA GLY A 211 -27.23 6.12 4.40
C GLY A 211 -25.75 5.84 4.05
N VAL A 212 -25.27 6.23 2.86
CA VAL A 212 -23.84 6.11 2.54
C VAL A 212 -23.03 7.18 3.29
N PRO A 213 -21.93 6.81 3.98
CA PRO A 213 -21.06 7.78 4.65
C PRO A 213 -20.57 8.86 3.70
N ARG A 214 -20.56 10.10 4.17
CA ARG A 214 -20.07 11.26 3.43
C ARG A 214 -19.08 12.03 4.27
N VAL A 215 -18.03 12.52 3.63
CA VAL A 215 -17.14 13.47 4.30
C VAL A 215 -17.98 14.73 4.55
N PRO A 216 -18.02 15.28 5.77
CA PRO A 216 -18.62 16.59 5.98
C PRO A 216 -17.99 17.58 5.00
N ALA A 217 -18.79 18.45 4.38
CA ALA A 217 -18.26 19.46 3.48
C ALA A 217 -17.07 20.16 4.16
N ARG A 218 -15.91 20.19 3.49
CA ARG A 218 -14.72 20.86 4.06
C ARG A 218 -15.13 22.30 4.35
N ARG A 219 -15.01 22.69 5.63
CA ARG A 219 -15.27 24.07 6.04
C ARG A 219 -14.48 25.01 5.16
N SER A 220 -15.14 26.04 4.63
CA SER A 220 -14.50 27.02 3.76
C SER A 220 -13.37 27.73 4.51
N GLN A 221 -12.43 28.33 3.78
CA GLN A 221 -11.38 29.13 4.43
C GLN A 221 -11.96 30.28 5.25
N ASP A 222 -13.13 30.80 4.86
CA ASP A 222 -13.82 31.87 5.57
C ASP A 222 -14.50 31.37 6.85
N GLU A 223 -15.11 30.18 6.83
CA GLU A 223 -15.67 29.56 8.05
C GLU A 223 -14.57 29.22 9.05
N LEU A 224 -13.45 28.67 8.58
CA LEU A 224 -12.28 28.41 9.43
C LEU A 224 -11.69 29.72 9.98
N TRP A 225 -11.66 30.77 9.17
CA TRP A 225 -11.23 32.09 9.60
C TRP A 225 -12.13 32.67 10.68
N GLU A 226 -13.46 32.69 10.47
CA GLU A 226 -14.41 33.22 11.46
C GLU A 226 -14.40 32.42 12.76
N ARG A 227 -14.16 31.11 12.70
CA ARG A 227 -14.01 30.30 13.92
C ARG A 227 -12.76 30.65 14.70
N ASN A 228 -11.63 30.84 14.01
CA ASN A 228 -10.40 31.32 14.64
C ASN A 228 -10.57 32.75 15.19
N MET A 229 -11.32 33.61 14.51
CA MET A 229 -11.67 34.95 15.01
C MET A 229 -12.57 34.87 16.24
N THR A 230 -13.51 33.93 16.30
CA THR A 230 -14.35 33.69 17.48
C THR A 230 -13.49 33.30 18.68
N ALA A 231 -12.58 32.34 18.51
CA ALA A 231 -11.59 31.98 19.53
C ALA A 231 -10.73 33.19 19.94
N ALA A 232 -10.27 34.01 18.98
CA ALA A 232 -9.48 35.20 19.26
C ALA A 232 -10.27 36.25 20.06
N ARG A 233 -11.55 36.46 19.74
CA ARG A 233 -12.46 37.35 20.47
C ARG A 233 -12.72 36.85 21.89
N GLN A 234 -12.96 35.55 22.07
CA GLN A 234 -13.13 34.92 23.40
C GLN A 234 -11.88 35.09 24.28
N TYR A 235 -10.71 34.75 23.75
CA TYR A 235 -9.44 34.91 24.46
C TYR A 235 -9.18 36.38 24.79
N HIS A 236 -9.40 37.30 23.84
CA HIS A 236 -9.23 38.73 24.08
C HIS A 236 -10.22 39.27 25.13
N ALA A 237 -11.48 38.82 25.11
CA ALA A 237 -12.47 39.23 26.10
C ALA A 237 -12.07 38.80 27.51
N ARG A 238 -11.41 37.64 27.66
CA ARG A 238 -10.95 37.10 28.95
C ARG A 238 -9.63 37.71 29.42
N GLU A 239 -8.65 37.86 28.52
CA GLU A 239 -7.26 38.21 28.86
C GLU A 239 -6.90 39.67 28.51
N GLY A 240 -7.75 40.38 27.76
CA GLY A 240 -7.51 41.75 27.30
C GLY A 240 -6.40 41.90 26.25
N HIS A 241 -5.86 40.79 25.72
CA HIS A 241 -4.77 40.82 24.73
C HIS A 241 -4.71 39.54 23.87
N LEU A 242 -3.99 39.57 22.74
CA LEU A 242 -3.70 38.39 21.90
C LEU A 242 -2.28 37.81 22.07
N ARG A 243 -1.73 37.84 23.30
CA ARG A 243 -0.47 37.14 23.64
C ARG A 243 -0.75 35.69 23.99
N VAL A 244 -1.10 34.91 22.97
CA VAL A 244 -1.55 33.52 23.14
C VAL A 244 -0.35 32.55 23.14
N PRO A 245 -0.18 31.67 24.15
CA PRO A 245 0.83 30.60 24.11
C PRO A 245 0.65 29.69 22.90
N ARG A 246 1.73 29.22 22.26
CA ARG A 246 1.67 28.50 20.97
C ARG A 246 0.78 27.25 20.98
N GLN A 247 0.73 26.52 22.09
CA GLN A 247 -0.06 25.29 22.22
C GLN A 247 -1.48 25.53 22.77
N HIS A 248 -1.83 26.78 23.06
CA HIS A 248 -3.14 27.13 23.64
C HIS A 248 -4.28 26.80 22.69
N ARG A 249 -5.36 26.28 23.27
CA ARG A 249 -6.61 25.94 22.59
C ARG A 249 -7.78 26.65 23.27
N GLU A 250 -8.67 27.22 22.47
CA GLU A 250 -9.97 27.73 22.94
C GLU A 250 -11.06 26.72 22.57
N ASP A 251 -12.06 26.58 23.43
CA ASP A 251 -13.28 25.86 23.10
C ASP A 251 -14.24 26.80 22.36
N VAL A 252 -14.56 26.46 21.10
CA VAL A 252 -15.57 27.15 20.32
C VAL A 252 -16.66 26.13 19.97
N ASP A 253 -17.82 26.29 20.60
CA ASP A 253 -19.01 25.44 20.42
C ASP A 253 -18.73 23.93 20.63
N GLY A 254 -17.91 23.59 21.62
CA GLY A 254 -17.56 22.21 21.97
C GLY A 254 -16.39 21.63 21.18
N GLU A 255 -15.78 22.40 20.27
CA GLU A 255 -14.58 22.00 19.52
C GLU A 255 -13.34 22.81 19.95
N LEU A 256 -12.23 22.12 20.22
CA LEU A 256 -10.96 22.77 20.57
C LEU A 256 -10.24 23.36 19.36
N VAL A 257 -10.25 24.70 19.26
CA VAL A 257 -9.55 25.49 18.24
C VAL A 257 -8.15 25.86 18.73
N GLY A 258 -7.11 25.50 17.94
CA GLY A 258 -5.71 25.79 18.23
C GLY A 258 -5.31 27.27 18.06
N LEU A 259 -5.90 28.16 18.86
CA LEU A 259 -5.74 29.62 18.76
C LEU A 259 -4.26 30.06 18.80
N GLY A 260 -3.44 29.44 19.66
CA GLY A 260 -2.02 29.79 19.77
C GLY A 260 -1.24 29.59 18.47
N SER A 261 -1.54 28.48 17.78
CA SER A 261 -0.94 28.18 16.48
C SER A 261 -1.44 29.12 15.39
N PHE A 262 -2.74 29.46 15.40
CA PHE A 262 -3.34 30.39 14.47
C PHE A 262 -2.72 31.78 14.59
N ILE A 263 -2.69 32.39 15.78
CA ILE A 263 -2.11 33.72 16.02
C ILE A 263 -0.63 33.76 15.61
N SER A 264 0.14 32.72 15.96
CA SER A 264 1.56 32.61 15.58
C SER A 264 1.75 32.55 14.06
N ASN A 265 0.97 31.72 13.36
CA ASN A 265 1.05 31.57 11.90
C ASN A 265 0.59 32.83 11.17
N THR A 266 -0.46 33.48 11.66
CA THR A 266 -1.02 34.70 11.08
C THR A 266 -0.05 35.88 11.20
N ARG A 267 0.65 36.04 12.33
CA ARG A 267 1.78 37.00 12.45
C ARG A 267 2.86 36.75 11.40
N ARG A 268 3.30 35.50 11.28
CA ARG A 268 4.39 35.13 10.36
C ARG A 268 4.04 35.42 8.89
N ARG A 269 2.75 35.44 8.54
CA ARG A 269 2.25 35.64 7.18
C ARG A 269 1.51 36.97 7.01
N ALA A 270 1.81 37.96 7.84
CA ALA A 270 1.13 39.26 7.86
C ALA A 270 1.10 39.96 6.48
N ASP A 271 2.16 39.79 5.71
CA ASP A 271 2.34 40.28 4.34
C ASP A 271 1.39 39.64 3.32
N LYS A 272 0.83 38.47 3.63
CA LYS A 272 -0.07 37.69 2.77
C LYS A 272 -1.53 37.78 3.19
N LEU A 273 -1.85 38.52 4.25
CA LEU A 273 -3.23 38.72 4.68
C LEU A 273 -3.91 39.78 3.81
N SER A 274 -5.20 39.57 3.52
CA SER A 274 -6.01 40.65 2.99
C SER A 274 -6.10 41.81 4.01
N PRO A 275 -6.26 43.05 3.55
CA PRO A 275 -6.41 44.20 4.45
C PRO A 275 -7.50 43.98 5.51
N GLN A 276 -8.66 43.46 5.12
CA GLN A 276 -9.78 43.21 6.03
C GLN A 276 -9.43 42.23 7.16
N ARG A 277 -8.72 41.14 6.82
CA ARG A 277 -8.31 40.13 7.80
C ARG A 277 -7.24 40.67 8.75
N ARG A 278 -6.35 41.52 8.24
CA ARG A 278 -5.33 42.20 9.05
C ARG A 278 -5.96 43.22 10.00
N ASP A 279 -6.92 43.99 9.52
CA ASP A 279 -7.62 44.99 10.33
C ASP A 279 -8.44 44.35 11.44
N ALA A 280 -9.14 43.24 11.15
CA ALA A 280 -9.92 42.50 12.14
C ALA A 280 -9.09 42.03 13.36
N LEU A 281 -7.86 41.56 13.11
CA LEU A 281 -6.94 41.15 14.18
C LEU A 281 -6.27 42.35 14.86
N THR A 282 -5.97 43.41 14.10
CA THR A 282 -5.44 44.66 14.66
C THR A 282 -6.44 45.29 15.63
N ALA A 283 -7.74 45.23 15.33
CA ALA A 283 -8.82 45.69 16.21
C ALA A 283 -8.88 44.91 17.53
N LEU A 284 -8.41 43.65 17.56
CA LEU A 284 -8.24 42.85 18.77
C LEU A 284 -6.88 43.05 19.45
N GLY A 285 -6.16 44.13 19.12
CA GLY A 285 -4.87 44.46 19.72
C GLY A 285 -3.72 43.55 19.28
N MET A 286 -3.84 42.86 18.13
CA MET A 286 -2.76 42.04 17.60
C MET A 286 -1.55 42.90 17.23
N ARG A 287 -0.40 42.59 17.82
CA ARG A 287 0.90 43.11 17.38
C ARG A 287 1.42 42.23 16.25
N TRP A 288 1.81 42.87 15.15
CA TRP A 288 2.31 42.25 13.93
C TRP A 288 3.82 42.04 14.00
#